data_AF-A0AAN8KHG7-F1
#
_entry.id   AF-A0AAN8KHG7-F1
#
_cell.length_a   1.000
_cell.length_b   1.000
_cell.length_c   1.000
_cell.angle_alpha   90.00
_cell.angle_beta   90.00
_cell.angle_gamma   90.00
#
_symmetry.space_group_name_H-M   'P 1'
#
loop_
_entity.id
_entity.type
_entity.pdbx_description
1 polymer ?
#
loop_
_entity_poly.entity_id
_entity_poly.type
_entity_poly.pdbx_seq_one_letter_code
_entity_poly.pdbx_strand_id
1 'polypeptide(L)'
;MQGQLYMGIKKTAEGKRTYSTIKQPKAILPRGCKPSCKKNKQTLCDEFTDEDQQIIFDGVWKMDWNQKGVFISSNVDYDKPAEKKTIAEQSRRK
;
A
#
# COMPACT_ATOMS: atom_id res chain seq x y z
N MET A 1 4.47 -1.65 -19.19
CA MET A 1 3.18 -0.93 -19.37
C MET A 1 3.07 0.24 -18.38
N GLN A 2 2.22 1.25 -18.66
CA GLN A 2 1.89 2.32 -17.72
C GLN A 2 0.61 1.96 -16.95
N GLY A 3 0.54 2.30 -15.67
CA GLY A 3 -0.65 2.09 -14.84
C GLY A 3 -1.77 3.05 -15.23
N GLN A 4 -2.88 3.01 -14.51
CA GLN A 4 -4.01 3.91 -14.80
C GLN A 4 -4.09 5.04 -13.78
N LEU A 5 -4.74 6.12 -14.19
CA LEU A 5 -5.10 7.22 -13.31
C LEU A 5 -6.09 6.70 -12.27
N TYR A 6 -5.85 7.03 -11.00
CA TYR A 6 -6.69 6.54 -9.92
C TYR A 6 -6.95 7.58 -8.84
N MET A 7 -8.05 7.44 -8.11
CA MET A 7 -8.35 8.31 -6.98
C MET A 7 -7.60 7.82 -5.75
N GLY A 8 -6.75 8.68 -5.19
CA GLY A 8 -6.06 8.50 -3.93
C GLY A 8 -6.81 9.12 -2.77
N ILE A 9 -6.52 8.60 -1.57
CA ILE A 9 -7.12 9.03 -0.31
C ILE A 9 -6.42 10.30 0.22
N LYS A 10 -7.21 11.29 0.65
CA LYS A 10 -6.75 12.47 1.38
C LYS A 10 -7.59 12.66 2.64
N LYS A 11 -7.00 13.20 3.70
CA LYS A 11 -7.74 13.64 4.89
C LYS A 11 -8.37 15.00 4.62
N THR A 12 -9.66 15.14 4.89
CA THR A 12 -10.36 16.42 4.90
C THR A 12 -9.99 17.20 6.16
N ALA A 13 -10.34 18.50 6.20
CA ALA A 13 -10.14 19.34 7.38
C ALA A 13 -10.86 18.78 8.62
N GLU A 14 -11.97 18.08 8.42
CA GLU A 14 -12.76 17.37 9.44
C GLU A 14 -12.13 16.03 9.88
N GLY A 15 -10.97 15.65 9.36
CA GLY A 15 -10.27 14.41 9.71
C GLY A 15 -10.76 13.15 8.99
N LYS A 16 -11.83 13.23 8.17
CA LYS A 16 -12.36 12.09 7.39
C LYS A 16 -11.46 11.79 6.19
N ARG A 17 -11.30 10.50 5.86
CA ARG A 17 -10.56 10.04 4.67
C ARG A 17 -11.49 9.98 3.46
N THR A 18 -11.19 10.73 2.40
CA THR A 18 -11.96 10.74 1.15
C THR A 18 -11.07 10.49 -0.06
N TYR A 19 -11.62 9.79 -1.06
CA TYR A 19 -10.97 9.60 -2.36
C TYR A 19 -11.16 10.88 -3.20
N SER A 20 -10.25 11.84 -3.04
CA SER A 20 -10.39 13.17 -3.64
C SER A 20 -9.16 13.62 -4.43
N THR A 21 -8.07 12.84 -4.42
CA THR A 21 -6.83 13.23 -5.09
C THR A 21 -6.61 12.38 -6.32
N ILE A 22 -6.55 12.98 -7.50
CA ILE A 22 -6.17 12.27 -8.72
C ILE A 22 -4.67 11.92 -8.65
N LYS A 23 -4.35 10.62 -8.76
CA LYS A 23 -2.98 10.10 -8.81
C LYS A 23 -2.63 9.73 -10.24
N GLN A 24 -1.44 10.16 -10.66
CA GLN A 24 -0.92 9.88 -11.99
C GLN A 24 -0.62 8.38 -12.18
N PRO A 25 -0.73 7.87 -13.43
CA PRO A 25 -0.22 6.56 -13.83
C PRO A 25 1.17 6.27 -13.27
N LYS A 26 1.33 5.08 -12.69
CA LYS A 26 2.65 4.59 -12.26
C LYS A 26 3.25 3.71 -13.36
N ALA A 27 4.54 3.85 -13.62
CA ALA A 27 5.29 2.89 -14.42
C ALA A 27 6.06 1.94 -13.50
N ILE A 28 6.23 0.68 -13.94
CA ILE A 28 7.23 -0.21 -13.36
C ILE A 28 8.60 0.36 -13.69
N LEU A 29 9.49 0.34 -12.70
CA LEU A 29 10.89 0.69 -12.88
C LEU A 29 11.72 -0.59 -12.85
N PRO A 30 12.84 -0.66 -13.58
CA PRO A 30 13.73 -1.81 -13.50
C PRO A 30 14.26 -2.00 -12.08
N ARG A 31 14.68 -3.22 -11.77
CA ARG A 31 15.42 -3.52 -10.54
C ARG A 31 16.59 -2.56 -10.31
N GLY A 32 16.82 -2.23 -9.04
CA GLY A 32 17.91 -1.32 -8.65
C GLY A 32 17.74 0.13 -9.11
N CYS A 33 16.54 0.54 -9.54
CA CYS A 33 16.26 1.91 -10.01
C CYS A 33 16.57 3.03 -9.00
N LYS A 34 16.63 2.71 -7.69
CA LYS A 34 16.97 3.68 -6.64
C LYS A 34 18.02 3.10 -5.69
N PRO A 35 18.88 3.96 -5.09
CA PRO A 35 19.80 3.53 -4.03
C PRO A 35 19.07 2.88 -2.84
N SER A 36 17.82 3.27 -2.60
CA SER A 36 16.97 2.67 -1.56
C SER A 36 16.62 1.22 -1.84
N CYS A 37 16.57 0.77 -3.09
CA CYS A 37 16.30 -0.64 -3.44
C CYS A 37 17.37 -1.57 -2.84
N LYS A 38 18.62 -1.11 -2.79
CA LYS A 38 19.74 -1.86 -2.18
C LYS A 38 19.81 -1.71 -0.67
N LYS A 39 19.37 -0.58 -0.13
CA LYS A 39 19.46 -0.25 1.31
C LYS A 39 18.29 -0.78 2.11
N ASN A 40 17.08 -0.80 1.55
CA ASN A 40 15.87 -1.14 2.26
C ASN A 40 15.52 -2.63 2.10
N LYS A 41 15.96 -3.42 3.08
CA LYS A 41 15.66 -4.85 3.15
C LYS A 41 14.15 -5.15 3.24
N GLN A 42 13.32 -4.21 3.69
CA GLN A 42 11.86 -4.41 3.74
C GLN A 42 11.20 -4.33 2.36
N THR A 43 11.87 -3.72 1.37
CA THR A 43 11.29 -3.63 0.02
C THR A 43 11.50 -4.89 -0.81
N LEU A 44 12.37 -5.81 -0.37
CA LEU A 44 12.65 -7.10 -1.00
C LEU A 44 12.84 -6.99 -2.53
N CYS A 45 13.38 -5.86 -3.00
CA CYS A 45 13.48 -5.54 -4.43
C CYS A 45 14.37 -6.54 -5.17
N ASP A 46 15.23 -7.25 -4.45
CA ASP A 46 16.12 -8.26 -5.01
C ASP A 46 15.51 -9.65 -5.11
N GLU A 47 14.40 -9.91 -4.42
CA GLU A 47 13.74 -11.22 -4.37
C GLU A 47 12.80 -11.46 -5.56
N PHE A 48 12.28 -10.39 -6.17
CA PHE A 48 11.42 -10.47 -7.34
C PHE A 48 12.20 -10.21 -8.62
N THR A 49 11.97 -11.01 -9.66
CA THR A 49 12.49 -10.75 -11.01
C THR A 49 11.73 -9.58 -11.67
N ASP A 50 12.29 -9.00 -12.73
CA ASP A 50 11.57 -7.98 -13.50
C ASP A 50 10.31 -8.58 -14.16
N GLU A 51 10.37 -9.86 -14.53
CA GLU A 51 9.23 -10.64 -15.04
C GLU A 51 8.12 -10.78 -14.01
N ASP A 52 8.45 -11.13 -12.76
CA ASP A 52 7.47 -11.23 -11.66
C ASP A 52 6.77 -9.90 -11.43
N GLN A 53 7.54 -8.80 -11.42
CA GLN A 53 6.98 -7.45 -11.27
C GLN A 53 6.00 -7.12 -12.39
N GLN A 54 6.35 -7.48 -13.63
CA GLN A 54 5.51 -7.25 -14.80
C GLN A 54 4.20 -8.05 -14.73
N ILE A 55 4.27 -9.33 -14.34
CA ILE A 55 3.09 -10.20 -14.19
C ILE A 55 2.14 -9.64 -13.12
N ILE A 56 2.66 -9.31 -11.94
CA ILE A 56 1.85 -8.77 -10.84
C ILE A 56 1.21 -7.45 -11.26
N PHE A 57 1.98 -6.56 -11.88
CA PHE A 57 1.48 -5.26 -12.32
C PHE A 57 0.36 -5.39 -13.35
N ASP A 58 0.55 -6.22 -14.37
CA ASP A 58 -0.43 -6.42 -15.42
C ASP A 58 -1.70 -7.09 -14.88
N GLY A 59 -1.53 -8.06 -13.96
CA GLY A 59 -2.65 -8.70 -13.27
C GLY A 59 -3.47 -7.69 -12.48
N VAL A 60 -2.82 -6.87 -11.67
CA VAL A 60 -3.48 -5.83 -10.87
C VAL A 60 -4.21 -4.84 -11.76
N TRP A 61 -3.62 -4.33 -12.84
CA TRP A 61 -4.28 -3.30 -13.66
C TRP A 61 -5.40 -3.82 -14.57
N LYS A 62 -5.49 -5.14 -14.78
CA LYS A 62 -6.65 -5.77 -15.44
C LYS A 62 -7.87 -5.92 -14.52
N MET A 63 -7.67 -5.86 -13.20
CA MET A 63 -8.72 -6.04 -12.19
C MET A 63 -9.47 -4.74 -11.87
N ASP A 64 -10.74 -4.87 -11.50
CA ASP A 64 -11.49 -3.79 -10.86
C ASP A 64 -11.05 -3.56 -9.39
N TRP A 65 -11.59 -2.54 -8.74
CA TRP A 65 -11.21 -2.21 -7.35
C TRP A 65 -11.56 -3.27 -6.31
N ASN A 66 -12.69 -3.97 -6.47
CA ASN A 66 -13.11 -5.00 -5.53
C ASN A 66 -12.20 -6.23 -5.68
N GLN A 67 -11.92 -6.62 -6.92
CA GLN A 67 -11.00 -7.69 -7.26
C GLN A 67 -9.57 -7.39 -6.76
N LYS A 68 -9.09 -6.16 -6.98
CA LYS A 68 -7.81 -5.68 -6.41
C LYS A 68 -7.77 -5.82 -4.90
N GLY A 69 -8.85 -5.45 -4.22
CA GLY A 69 -8.96 -5.56 -2.77
C GLY A 69 -8.78 -7.01 -2.31
N VAL A 70 -9.52 -7.94 -2.91
CA VAL A 70 -9.42 -9.38 -2.61
C VAL A 70 -8.01 -9.90 -2.91
N PHE A 71 -7.48 -9.61 -4.10
CA PHE A 71 -6.15 -10.04 -4.52
C PHE A 71 -5.05 -9.56 -3.55
N ILE A 72 -5.09 -8.30 -3.13
CA ILE A 72 -4.10 -7.79 -2.17
C ILE A 72 -4.28 -8.48 -0.82
N SER A 73 -5.51 -8.62 -0.33
CA SER A 73 -5.77 -9.24 0.98
C SER A 73 -5.40 -10.71 1.04
N SER A 74 -5.46 -11.43 -0.09
CA SER A 74 -5.07 -12.85 -0.15
C SER A 74 -3.56 -13.08 -0.30
N ASN A 75 -2.79 -12.03 -0.61
CA ASN A 75 -1.35 -12.12 -0.89
C ASN A 75 -0.49 -11.35 0.13
N VAL A 76 -1.09 -10.85 1.22
CA VAL A 76 -0.38 -10.11 2.26
C VAL A 76 -0.75 -10.68 3.62
N ASP A 77 0.27 -11.06 4.39
CA ASP A 77 0.11 -11.39 5.80
C ASP A 77 -0.05 -10.11 6.62
N TYR A 78 -1.14 -10.02 7.39
CA TYR A 78 -1.41 -8.89 8.27
C TYR A 78 -1.15 -9.26 9.73
N ASP A 79 -0.05 -8.74 10.28
CA ASP A 79 0.17 -8.77 11.72
C ASP A 79 -0.64 -7.65 12.39
N LYS A 80 -1.63 -8.04 13.21
CA LYS A 80 -2.42 -7.08 13.99
C LYS A 80 -1.48 -6.28 14.90
N PRO A 81 -1.49 -4.94 14.85
CA PRO A 81 -0.68 -4.12 15.76
C PRO A 81 -1.02 -4.44 17.20
N ALA A 82 0.01 -4.51 18.05
CA ALA A 82 -0.18 -4.64 19.49
C ALA A 82 -1.09 -3.50 19.99
N GLU A 83 -2.16 -3.87 20.71
CA GLU A 83 -3.08 -2.89 21.27
C GLU A 83 -2.32 -1.99 22.25
N LYS A 84 -2.33 -0.68 21.99
CA LYS A 84 -1.79 0.29 22.93
C LYS A 84 -2.68 0.29 24.17
N LYS A 85 -2.18 -0.25 25.28
CA LYS A 85 -2.81 -0.06 26.59
C LYS A 85 -2.77 1.45 26.88
N THR A 86 -3.90 2.13 26.70
CA THR A 86 -4.09 3.43 27.34
C THR A 86 -4.01 3.17 28.85
N ILE A 87 -3.14 3.88 29.56
CA ILE A 87 -3.25 3.95 31.01
C ILE A 87 -4.63 4.55 31.23
N ALA A 88 -5.57 3.76 31.74
CA ALA A 88 -6.85 4.29 32.16
C ALA A 88 -6.54 5.37 33.20
N GLU A 89 -6.80 6.63 32.87
CA GLU A 89 -6.90 7.67 33.89
C GLU A 89 -7.93 7.14 34.88
N GLN A 90 -7.45 6.82 36.08
CA GLN A 90 -8.34 6.45 37.18
C GLN A 90 -9.27 7.64 37.36
N SER A 91 -10.48 7.54 36.80
CA SER A 91 -11.61 8.37 37.17
C SER A 91 -11.83 8.11 38.65
N ARG A 92 -11.10 8.84 39.50
CA ARG A 92 -11.31 8.88 40.94
C ARG A 92 -12.64 9.58 41.13
N ARG A 93 -13.72 8.79 41.08
CA ARG A 93 -14.93 9.13 41.81
C ARG A 93 -14.62 8.93 43.29
N LYS A 94 -14.28 10.03 43.97
CA LYS A 94 -14.67 10.34 45.34
C LYS A 94 -14.19 11.74 45.69
#